data_AF-A0A656D970-F1
#
_entry.id   AF-A0A656D970-F1
#
_cell.length_a   1.000
_cell.length_b   1.000
_cell.length_c   1.000
_cell.angle_alpha   90.00
_cell.angle_beta   90.00
_cell.angle_gamma   90.00
#
_symmetry.space_group_name_H-M   'P 1'
#
loop_
_entity.id
_entity.type
_entity.pdbx_description
1 polymer ?
#
loop_
_entity_poly.entity_id
_entity_poly.type
_entity_poly.pdbx_seq_one_letter_code
_entity_poly.pdbx_strand_id
1 'polypeptide(L)'
;MHPQKKSREYSINRNSQNDEKDVIEFASEKIKEGFDYVVIGHLHKPAILKIGNGFYINTGDWLWNFTYGVFSREFEIKKWNFENEKIQRLLQKRD
;
A
#
# COMPACT_ATOMS: atom_id res chain seq x y z
N MET A 1 26.53 7.24 13.97
CA MET A 1 25.70 6.05 14.28
C MET A 1 24.29 6.54 14.61
N HIS A 2 23.40 6.64 13.63
CA HIS A 2 22.06 7.20 13.82
C HIS A 2 21.09 6.13 14.38
N PRO A 3 20.36 6.40 15.47
CA PRO A 3 19.59 5.37 16.16
C PRO A 3 18.27 5.08 15.42
N GLN A 4 18.19 3.92 14.78
CA GLN A 4 16.96 3.38 14.15
C GLN A 4 15.88 2.94 15.16
N LYS A 5 16.08 3.16 16.47
CA LYS A 5 15.18 2.63 17.52
C LYS A 5 13.87 3.43 17.66
N LYS A 6 13.88 4.74 17.43
CA LYS A 6 12.69 5.60 17.62
C LYS A 6 11.54 5.28 16.65
N SER A 7 11.84 4.86 15.42
CA SER A 7 10.80 4.63 14.40
C SER A 7 9.93 3.41 14.69
N ARG A 8 10.46 2.38 15.37
CA ARG A 8 9.69 1.16 15.67
C ARG A 8 8.70 1.33 16.81
N GLU A 9 9.03 2.15 17.81
CA GLU A 9 8.16 2.42 18.95
C GLU A 9 6.95 3.28 18.56
N TYR A 10 7.12 4.18 17.59
CA TYR A 10 6.04 5.04 17.09
C TYR A 10 4.94 4.26 16.35
N SER A 11 5.29 3.15 15.68
CA SER A 11 4.39 2.31 14.90
C SER A 11 3.52 1.34 15.72
N ILE A 12 3.79 1.15 17.01
CA ILE A 12 3.10 0.10 17.81
C ILE A 12 1.80 0.61 18.45
N ASN A 13 1.57 1.93 18.52
CA ASN A 13 0.51 2.51 19.35
C ASN A 13 -0.49 3.42 18.60
N ARG A 14 -0.62 3.26 17.27
CA ARG A 14 -1.58 4.03 16.46
C ARG A 14 -2.85 3.23 16.16
N ASN A 15 -3.99 3.91 16.26
CA ASN A 15 -5.26 3.39 15.76
C ASN A 15 -5.22 3.33 14.24
N SER A 16 -5.40 2.14 13.67
CA SER A 16 -5.33 1.87 12.21
C SER A 16 -6.21 2.78 11.32
N GLN A 17 -7.32 3.30 11.85
CA GLN A 17 -8.20 4.22 11.13
C GLN A 17 -7.60 5.64 10.97
N ASN A 18 -6.73 6.04 11.90
CA ASN A 18 -5.99 7.29 11.76
C ASN A 18 -4.86 7.14 10.75
N ASP A 19 -4.25 5.96 10.66
CA ASP A 19 -3.14 5.71 9.74
C ASP A 19 -3.54 5.87 8.26
N GLU A 20 -4.76 5.45 7.88
CA GLU A 20 -5.23 5.61 6.49
C GLU A 20 -5.47 7.08 6.13
N LYS A 21 -6.03 7.87 7.03
CA LYS A 21 -6.22 9.31 6.82
C LYS A 21 -4.89 10.04 6.76
N ASP A 22 -3.97 9.75 7.69
CA ASP A 22 -2.65 10.35 7.75
C ASP A 22 -1.86 10.15 6.44
N VAL A 23 -1.91 8.93 5.87
CA VAL A 23 -1.17 8.67 4.61
C VAL A 23 -1.83 9.31 3.39
N ILE A 24 -3.17 9.41 3.37
CA ILE A 24 -3.89 10.10 2.29
C ILE A 24 -3.62 11.61 2.34
N GLU A 25 -3.58 12.19 3.54
CA GLU A 25 -3.23 13.60 3.74
C GLU A 25 -1.80 13.86 3.28
N PHE A 26 -0.83 13.05 3.73
CA PHE A 26 0.56 13.12 3.27
C PHE A 26 0.66 13.02 1.73
N ALA A 27 -0.05 12.07 1.12
CA ALA A 27 -0.05 11.94 -0.33
C ALA A 27 -0.66 13.15 -1.02
N SER A 28 -1.72 13.73 -0.45
CA SER A 28 -2.34 14.95 -0.96
C SER A 28 -1.39 16.13 -0.93
N GLU A 29 -0.59 16.29 0.13
CA GLU A 29 0.44 17.32 0.21
C GLU A 29 1.52 17.14 -0.85
N LYS A 30 2.03 15.92 -1.02
CA LYS A 30 3.02 15.61 -2.05
C LYS A 30 2.48 15.85 -3.45
N ILE A 31 1.23 15.50 -3.72
CA ILE A 31 0.63 15.78 -5.03
C ILE A 31 0.53 17.29 -5.28
N LYS A 32 0.21 18.10 -4.26
CA LYS A 32 0.23 19.57 -4.36
C LYS A 32 1.63 20.13 -4.63
N GLU A 33 2.68 19.45 -4.15
CA GLU A 33 4.08 19.78 -4.46
C GLU A 33 4.48 19.44 -5.91
N GLY A 34 3.61 18.77 -6.68
CA GLY A 34 3.83 18.47 -8.11
C GLY A 34 4.19 17.02 -8.41
N PHE A 35 4.07 16.10 -7.46
CA PHE A 35 4.28 14.67 -7.71
C PHE A 35 3.06 14.02 -8.39
N ASP A 36 3.28 13.29 -9.48
CA ASP A 36 2.21 12.58 -10.22
C ASP A 36 1.70 11.33 -9.49
N TYR A 37 2.59 10.65 -8.76
CA TYR A 37 2.29 9.40 -8.06
C TYR A 37 2.93 9.39 -6.68
N VAL A 38 2.15 9.07 -5.65
CA VAL A 38 2.62 8.83 -4.29
C VAL A 38 2.30 7.39 -3.90
N VAL A 39 3.35 6.58 -3.80
CA VAL A 39 3.25 5.14 -3.53
C VAL A 39 3.56 4.86 -2.06
N ILE A 40 2.62 4.24 -1.37
CA ILE A 40 2.66 3.96 0.06
C ILE A 40 2.49 2.45 0.29
N GLY A 41 3.19 1.93 1.31
CA GLY A 41 3.01 0.56 1.82
C GLY A 41 2.23 0.58 3.15
N HIS A 42 2.49 -0.39 4.03
CA HIS A 42 2.07 -0.38 5.44
C HIS A 42 0.59 -0.66 5.77
N LEU A 43 -0.39 -0.17 5.00
CA LEU A 43 -1.81 -0.39 5.37
C LEU A 43 -2.36 -1.78 5.01
N HIS A 44 -1.60 -2.60 4.27
CA HIS A 44 -2.06 -3.93 3.80
C HIS A 44 -3.39 -3.92 3.02
N LYS A 45 -3.80 -2.75 2.50
CA LYS A 45 -5.04 -2.58 1.73
C LYS A 45 -4.69 -2.03 0.34
N PRO A 46 -4.78 -2.83 -0.73
CA PRO A 46 -4.50 -2.34 -2.08
C PRO A 46 -5.51 -1.25 -2.47
N ALA A 47 -5.02 -0.09 -2.90
CA ALA A 47 -5.85 1.06 -3.29
C ALA A 47 -5.16 1.95 -4.33
N ILE A 48 -5.94 2.49 -5.27
CA ILE A 48 -5.52 3.59 -6.15
C ILE A 48 -6.59 4.67 -6.06
N LEU A 49 -6.20 5.89 -5.71
CA LEU A 49 -7.10 7.04 -5.60
C LEU A 49 -6.51 8.22 -6.37
N LYS A 50 -7.30 8.83 -7.25
CA LYS A 50 -6.92 10.09 -7.90
C LYS A 50 -7.15 11.25 -6.94
N ILE A 51 -6.13 12.08 -6.74
CA ILE A 51 -6.19 13.26 -5.87
C ILE A 51 -5.67 14.44 -6.68
N GLY A 52 -6.55 15.37 -7.06
CA GLY A 52 -6.18 16.49 -7.93
C GLY A 52 -5.57 15.99 -9.26
N ASN A 53 -4.31 16.38 -9.51
CA ASN A 53 -3.57 16.02 -10.72
C ASN A 53 -2.70 14.75 -10.59
N GLY A 54 -2.60 14.18 -9.38
CA GLY A 54 -1.79 12.99 -9.12
C GLY A 54 -2.61 11.83 -8.56
N PHE A 55 -1.90 10.77 -8.17
CA PHE A 55 -2.49 9.54 -7.66
C PHE A 55 -1.83 9.11 -6.35
N TYR A 56 -2.66 8.82 -5.35
CA TYR A 56 -2.29 8.02 -4.19
C TYR A 56 -2.40 6.53 -4.54
N ILE A 57 -1.38 5.77 -4.19
CA ILE A 57 -1.34 4.33 -4.41
C ILE A 57 -0.92 3.64 -3.12
N ASN A 58 -1.70 2.63 -2.73
CA ASN A 58 -1.31 1.65 -1.73
C ASN A 58 -1.16 0.29 -2.40
N THR A 59 0.02 -0.31 -2.39
CA THR A 59 0.25 -1.59 -3.09
C THR A 59 -0.42 -2.80 -2.40
N GLY A 60 -0.96 -2.61 -1.20
CA GLY A 60 -1.46 -3.70 -0.37
C GLY A 60 -0.32 -4.54 0.17
N ASP A 61 -0.47 -5.86 0.11
CA ASP A 61 0.55 -6.78 0.60
C ASP A 61 0.55 -8.12 -0.14
N TRP A 62 1.71 -8.76 -0.08
CA TRP A 62 1.98 -10.07 -0.67
C TRP A 62 1.57 -11.28 0.18
N LEU A 63 1.06 -11.10 1.41
CA LEU A 63 0.77 -12.21 2.33
C LEU A 63 -0.72 -12.59 2.32
N TRP A 64 -1.59 -11.60 2.27
CA TRP A 64 -3.05 -11.74 2.35
C TRP A 64 -3.71 -11.37 1.02
N ASN A 65 -3.35 -10.20 0.48
CA ASN A 65 -3.95 -9.72 -0.77
C ASN A 65 -3.25 -10.27 -2.01
N PHE A 66 -2.01 -10.72 -1.86
CA PHE A 66 -1.13 -11.14 -2.96
C PHE A 66 -1.01 -10.06 -4.05
N THR A 67 -0.96 -8.80 -3.66
CA THR A 67 -0.91 -7.67 -4.59
C THR A 67 0.48 -7.05 -4.70
N TYR A 68 0.79 -6.51 -5.87
CA TYR A 68 2.04 -5.80 -6.17
C TYR A 68 1.78 -4.64 -7.14
N GLY A 69 2.61 -3.60 -7.07
CA GLY A 69 2.57 -2.46 -7.99
C GLY A 69 3.39 -2.71 -9.25
N VAL A 70 2.89 -2.24 -10.40
CA VAL A 70 3.62 -2.21 -11.67
C VAL A 70 3.59 -0.78 -12.20
N PHE A 71 4.77 -0.20 -12.42
CA PHE A 71 4.92 1.11 -13.03
C PHE A 71 5.61 0.98 -14.38
N SER A 72 4.93 1.40 -15.45
CA SER A 72 5.49 1.38 -16.80
C SER A 72 5.28 2.73 -17.50
N ARG A 73 4.08 2.97 -18.01
CA ARG A 73 3.58 4.29 -18.44
C ARG A 73 2.62 4.88 -17.41
N GLU A 74 1.81 3.99 -16.86
CA GLU A 74 0.89 4.27 -15.76
C GLU A 74 1.18 3.29 -14.62
N PHE A 75 0.69 3.62 -13.43
CA PHE A 75 0.80 2.75 -12.27
C PHE A 75 -0.45 1.87 -12.15
N GLU A 76 -0.23 0.56 -12.01
CA GLU A 76 -1.29 -0.43 -11.80
C GLU A 76 -1.00 -1.28 -10.55
N ILE A 77 -2.05 -1.73 -9.86
CA ILE A 77 -1.94 -2.79 -8.87
C ILE A 77 -2.39 -4.09 -9.51
N LYS A 78 -1.53 -5.11 -9.45
CA LYS A 78 -1.81 -6.45 -9.94
C LYS A 78 -1.88 -7.44 -8.79
N LYS A 79 -2.67 -8.50 -8.98
CA LYS A 79 -2.72 -9.64 -8.07
C LYS A 79 -1.86 -10.77 -8.63
N TRP A 80 -1.10 -11.42 -7.76
CA TRP A 80 -0.33 -12.60 -8.10
C TRP A 80 -1.27 -13.81 -8.23
N ASN A 81 -1.23 -14.45 -9.40
CA ASN A 81 -2.00 -15.65 -9.67
C ASN A 81 -1.06 -16.86 -9.52
N PHE A 82 -1.36 -17.71 -8.54
CA PHE A 82 -0.64 -18.98 -8.38
C PHE A 82 -1.15 -19.98 -9.41
N GLU A 83 -0.27 -20.54 -10.24
CA GLU A 83 -0.66 -21.51 -11.28
C GLU A 83 -1.11 -22.87 -10.71
N ASN A 84 -0.68 -23.19 -9.48
CA ASN A 84 -0.98 -24.47 -8.86
C ASN A 84 -2.38 -24.48 -8.22
N GLU A 85 -3.28 -25.29 -8.78
CA GLU A 85 -4.66 -25.43 -8.28
C GLU A 85 -4.74 -25.85 -6.80
N LYS A 86 -3.80 -26.64 -6.28
CA LYS A 86 -3.78 -27.03 -4.86
C LYS A 86 -3.53 -25.81 -3.97
N ILE A 87 -2.63 -24.91 -4.40
CA ILE A 87 -2.33 -23.68 -3.67
C ILE A 87 -3.54 -22.74 -3.70
N GLN A 88 -4.20 -22.60 -4.85
CA GLN A 88 -5.42 -21.79 -4.97
C GLN A 88 -6.52 -22.27 -4.00
N ARG A 89 -6.76 -23.58 -3.92
CA ARG A 89 -7.74 -24.18 -3.00
C ARG A 89 -7.37 -23.98 -1.52
N LEU A 90 -6.08 -23.98 -1.17
CA LEU A 90 -5.62 -23.73 0.20
C LEU A 90 -5.85 -22.27 0.62
N LEU A 91 -5.68 -21.33 -0.31
CA LEU A 91 -5.88 -19.90 -0.03
C LEU A 91 -7.36 -19.53 0.07
N GLN A 92 -8.26 -20.21 -0.66
CA GLN A 92 -9.72 -20.00 -0.60
C GLN A 92 -10.39 -20.59 0.65
N LYS A 93 -9.69 -21.45 1.41
CA LYS A 93 -10.23 -22.11 2.62
C LYS A 93 -9.89 -21.38 3.93
N ARG A 94 -9.28 -20.20 3.86
CA ARG A 94 -8.82 -19.42 5.03
C ARG A 94 -9.84 -18.39 5.52
N ASP A 95 -11.06 -18.41 4.97
CA ASP A 95 -12.20 -17.59 5.39
C ASP A 95 -13.07 -18.30 6.45
#